data_AF-A0A9N9HHV4-F1
#
_entry.id   AF-A0A9N9HHV4-F1
#
_cell.length_a   1.000
_cell.length_b   1.000
_cell.length_c   1.000
_cell.angle_alpha   90.00
_cell.angle_beta   90.00
_cell.angle_gamma   90.00
#
_symmetry.space_group_name_H-M   'P 1'
#
loop_
_entity.id
_entity.type
_entity.pdbx_description
1 polymer ?
#
loop_
_entity_poly.entity_id
_entity_poly.type
_entity_poly.pdbx_seq_one_letter_code
_entity_poly.pdbx_strand_id
1 'polypeptide(L)'
;DKCDIELPNNSGIVDKQNWQDYFGPFAGRSYIYAMEGPPDVNTATRTQLELTEGIGKTYGKRIVDERKVKLFSTIEEVQPRCGIPFHVAKRLHVTPPNQD
;
A
#
# COMPACT_ATOMS: atom_id res chain seq x y z
N ASP A 1 2.05 -36.25 -5.77
CA ASP A 1 1.41 -35.30 -4.84
C ASP A 1 0.55 -34.32 -5.59
N LYS A 2 -0.76 -34.27 -5.27
CA LYS A 2 -1.66 -33.24 -5.80
C LYS A 2 -1.46 -31.98 -4.96
N CYS A 3 -0.95 -30.93 -5.59
CA CYS A 3 -0.88 -29.62 -4.96
C CYS A 3 -2.27 -28.97 -5.11
N ASP A 4 -3.10 -29.11 -4.09
CA ASP A 4 -4.44 -28.49 -4.04
C ASP A 4 -4.31 -27.09 -3.40
N ILE A 5 -3.80 -26.13 -4.17
CA ILE A 5 -3.74 -24.72 -3.77
C ILE A 5 -4.94 -23.99 -4.38
N GLU A 6 -5.85 -23.52 -3.53
CA GLU A 6 -6.95 -22.65 -3.95
C GLU A 6 -6.47 -21.21 -4.08
N LEU A 7 -6.25 -20.77 -5.33
CA LEU A 7 -5.87 -19.40 -5.64
C LEU A 7 -7.12 -18.56 -5.92
N PRO A 8 -7.30 -17.41 -5.25
CA PRO A 8 -8.34 -16.45 -5.60
C PRO A 8 -8.19 -15.95 -7.04
N ASN A 9 -9.27 -15.42 -7.63
CA ASN A 9 -9.21 -14.76 -8.94
C ASN A 9 -8.09 -13.71 -9.00
N ASN A 10 -7.39 -13.67 -10.14
CA ASN A 10 -6.25 -12.78 -10.40
C ASN A 10 -5.02 -13.02 -9.50
N SER A 11 -4.83 -14.27 -9.04
CA SER A 11 -3.64 -14.68 -8.29
C SER A 11 -2.70 -15.53 -9.15
N GLY A 12 -1.41 -15.49 -8.84
CA GLY A 12 -0.38 -16.32 -9.47
C GLY A 12 0.70 -16.71 -8.46
N ILE A 13 1.28 -17.89 -8.60
CA ILE A 13 2.41 -18.36 -7.78
C ILE A 13 3.70 -17.91 -8.46
N VAL A 14 4.57 -17.25 -7.70
CA VAL A 14 5.87 -16.76 -8.17
C VAL A 14 6.98 -17.26 -7.28
N ASP A 15 8.14 -17.54 -7.86
CA ASP A 15 9.35 -17.84 -7.09
C ASP A 15 9.82 -16.55 -6.39
N LYS A 16 10.03 -16.64 -5.07
CA LYS A 16 10.54 -15.55 -4.25
C LYS A 16 11.89 -15.02 -4.74
N GLN A 17 12.68 -15.82 -5.43
CA GLN A 17 14.00 -15.42 -5.94
C GLN A 17 13.93 -14.74 -7.32
N ASN A 18 12.78 -14.76 -8.00
CA ASN A 18 12.66 -14.26 -9.37
C ASN A 18 11.54 -13.22 -9.58
N TRP A 19 11.53 -12.17 -8.76
CA TRP A 19 10.60 -11.04 -8.93
C TRP A 19 10.92 -10.21 -10.17
N GLN A 20 12.20 -10.06 -10.52
CA GLN A 20 12.65 -9.16 -11.58
C GLN A 20 12.19 -9.62 -12.96
N ASP A 21 12.32 -10.92 -13.29
CA ASP A 21 11.92 -11.43 -14.61
C ASP A 21 10.40 -11.38 -14.79
N TYR A 22 9.63 -11.56 -13.71
CA TYR A 22 8.17 -11.62 -13.78
C TYR A 22 7.52 -10.24 -13.80
N PHE A 23 7.90 -9.37 -12.86
CA PHE A 23 7.29 -8.07 -12.70
C PHE A 23 8.02 -6.95 -13.45
N GLY A 24 9.23 -7.21 -13.94
CA GLY A 24 10.05 -6.27 -14.70
C GLY A 24 10.15 -4.90 -14.01
N PRO A 25 9.68 -3.81 -14.63
CA PRO A 25 9.74 -2.46 -14.03
C PRO A 25 8.88 -2.30 -12.77
N PHE A 26 7.98 -3.25 -12.47
CA PHE A 26 7.12 -3.24 -11.29
C PHE A 26 7.65 -4.11 -10.14
N ALA A 27 8.76 -4.83 -10.32
CA ALA A 27 9.29 -5.78 -9.34
C ALA A 27 9.48 -5.16 -7.95
N GLY A 28 9.96 -3.92 -7.88
CA GLY A 28 10.09 -3.20 -6.60
C GLY A 28 8.74 -2.99 -5.90
N ARG A 29 7.68 -2.64 -6.64
CA ARG A 29 6.33 -2.46 -6.05
C ARG A 29 5.79 -3.78 -5.53
N SER A 30 5.90 -4.83 -6.35
CA SER A 30 5.40 -6.16 -6.02
C SER A 30 6.14 -6.76 -4.82
N TYR A 31 7.47 -6.59 -4.76
CA TYR A 31 8.28 -7.02 -3.62
C TYR A 31 7.87 -6.32 -2.32
N ILE A 32 7.75 -4.99 -2.33
CA ILE A 32 7.34 -4.22 -1.14
C ILE A 32 5.96 -4.70 -0.67
N TYR A 33 4.99 -4.81 -1.58
CA TYR A 33 3.65 -5.29 -1.21
C TYR A 33 3.66 -6.72 -0.65
N ALA A 34 4.47 -7.62 -1.20
CA ALA A 34 4.50 -9.02 -0.76
C ALA A 34 5.25 -9.22 0.56
N MET A 35 6.27 -8.40 0.84
CA MET A 35 7.17 -8.58 1.98
C MET A 35 6.82 -7.69 3.15
N GLU A 36 6.41 -6.44 2.89
CA GLU A 36 6.09 -5.43 3.91
C GLU A 36 4.58 -5.19 4.05
N GLY A 37 3.79 -5.64 3.06
CA GLY A 37 2.35 -5.39 3.00
C GLY A 37 2.00 -4.02 2.43
N PRO A 38 0.71 -3.61 2.55
CA PRO A 38 0.26 -2.29 2.14
C PRO A 38 1.01 -1.17 2.88
N PRO A 39 1.42 -0.08 2.21
CA PRO A 39 2.12 1.03 2.87
C PRO A 39 1.28 1.68 3.97
N ASP A 40 1.93 1.94 5.11
CA ASP A 40 1.31 2.63 6.24
C ASP A 40 1.25 4.15 6.02
N VAL A 41 0.08 4.76 6.18
CA VAL A 41 -0.11 6.21 5.94
C VAL A 41 0.71 7.12 6.85
N ASN A 42 0.98 6.68 8.08
CA ASN A 42 1.67 7.43 9.11
C ASN A 42 3.19 7.31 8.96
N THR A 43 3.71 6.16 8.51
CA THR A 43 5.15 5.89 8.50
C THR A 43 5.78 5.74 7.11
N ALA A 44 5.02 5.33 6.09
CA ALA A 44 5.58 5.04 4.77
C ALA A 44 6.25 6.28 4.14
N THR A 45 7.28 6.03 3.35
CA THR A 45 7.92 7.09 2.56
C THR A 45 6.95 7.62 1.50
N ARG A 46 7.18 8.86 1.05
CA ARG A 46 6.41 9.45 -0.05
C ARG A 46 6.43 8.54 -1.29
N THR A 47 7.59 7.99 -1.64
CA THR A 47 7.74 7.09 -2.78
C THR A 47 6.89 5.83 -2.62
N GLN A 48 6.90 5.17 -1.46
CA GLN A 48 6.07 3.98 -1.20
C GLN A 48 4.58 4.30 -1.40
N LEU A 49 4.10 5.44 -0.90
CA LEU A 49 2.72 5.88 -1.11
C LEU A 49 2.41 6.14 -2.59
N GLU A 50 3.33 6.80 -3.31
CA GLU A 50 3.16 7.13 -4.74
C GLU A 50 3.12 5.89 -5.64
N LEU A 51 3.75 4.79 -5.22
CA LEU A 51 3.75 3.52 -5.93
C LEU A 51 2.43 2.75 -5.78
N THR A 52 1.61 3.07 -4.77
CA THR A 52 0.27 2.51 -4.61
C THR A 52 -0.64 2.94 -5.75
N GLU A 53 -1.30 1.96 -6.35
CA GLU A 53 -2.25 2.18 -7.44
C GLU A 53 -3.35 3.18 -7.03
N GLY A 54 -3.50 4.25 -7.81
CA GLY A 54 -4.51 5.29 -7.58
C GLY A 54 -4.07 6.42 -6.63
N ILE A 55 -2.92 6.33 -5.94
CA ILE A 55 -2.40 7.39 -5.07
C ILE A 55 -1.57 8.38 -5.89
N GLY A 56 -0.45 7.93 -6.46
CA GLY A 56 0.45 8.77 -7.25
C GLY A 56 0.94 10.03 -6.52
N LYS A 57 1.58 10.94 -7.27
CA LYS A 57 2.30 12.10 -6.71
C LYS A 57 1.41 13.05 -5.91
N THR A 58 0.20 13.32 -6.40
CA THR A 58 -0.71 14.30 -5.80
C THR A 58 -1.19 13.83 -4.44
N TYR A 59 -1.74 12.61 -4.35
CA TYR A 59 -2.26 12.10 -3.09
C TYR A 59 -1.14 11.68 -2.13
N GLY A 60 -0.04 11.11 -2.63
CA GLY A 60 1.12 10.78 -1.81
C GLY A 60 1.69 12.00 -1.08
N LYS A 61 1.80 13.14 -1.76
CA LYS A 61 2.19 14.41 -1.11
C LYS A 61 1.18 14.84 -0.05
N ARG A 62 -0.12 14.80 -0.35
CA ARG A 62 -1.17 15.21 0.61
C ARG A 62 -1.15 14.37 1.88
N ILE A 63 -1.00 13.05 1.78
CA ILE A 63 -0.89 12.17 2.96
C ILE A 63 0.28 12.58 3.84
N VAL A 64 1.45 12.84 3.23
CA VAL A 64 2.65 13.26 3.95
C VAL A 64 2.48 14.63 4.60
N ASP A 65 1.74 15.55 3.97
CA ASP A 65 1.48 16.87 4.55
C ASP A 65 0.44 16.80 5.68
N GLU A 66 -0.63 16.03 5.50
CA GLU A 66 -1.68 15.83 6.50
C GLU A 66 -1.17 15.13 7.77
N ARG A 67 -0.33 14.10 7.65
CA ARG A 67 0.20 13.39 8.82
C ARG A 67 1.16 14.22 9.67
N LYS A 68 1.78 15.27 9.10
CA LYS A 68 2.59 16.24 9.87
C LYS A 68 1.72 17.09 10.80
N VAL A 69 0.46 17.33 10.42
CA VAL A 69 -0.51 18.07 11.24
C VAL A 69 -1.09 17.16 12.30
N LYS A 70 -1.61 15.99 11.88
CA LYS A 70 -2.20 15.00 12.77
C LYS A 70 -2.09 13.61 12.15
N LEU A 71 -1.61 12.64 12.92
CA LEU A 71 -1.60 11.24 12.50
C LEU A 71 -3.01 10.72 12.23
N PHE A 72 -3.13 9.76 11.34
CA PHE A 72 -4.39 9.08 11.04
C PHE A 72 -4.63 7.98 12.06
N SER A 73 -5.84 7.93 12.61
CA SER A 73 -6.23 6.84 13.52
C SER A 73 -6.93 5.70 12.79
N THR A 74 -7.66 6.02 11.71
CA THR A 74 -8.37 5.04 10.90
C THR A 74 -8.26 5.36 9.41
N ILE A 75 -8.58 4.38 8.56
CA ILE A 75 -8.52 4.55 7.11
C ILE A 75 -9.63 5.47 6.58
N GLU A 76 -10.76 5.54 7.28
CA GLU A 76 -11.91 6.39 6.95
C GLU A 76 -11.55 7.87 7.03
N GLU A 77 -10.61 8.26 7.90
CA GLU A 77 -10.15 9.65 8.02
C GLU A 77 -9.32 10.10 6.80
N VAL A 78 -8.71 9.16 6.06
CA VAL A 78 -7.84 9.47 4.92
C VAL A 78 -8.63 10.10 3.77
N GLN A 79 -9.86 9.65 3.52
CA GLN A 79 -10.70 10.18 2.45
C GLN A 79 -11.02 11.67 2.61
N PRO A 80 -11.67 12.12 3.70
CA PRO A 80 -12.06 13.52 3.86
C PRO A 80 -10.86 14.44 4.02
N ARG A 81 -9.75 13.97 4.59
CA ARG A 81 -8.54 14.79 4.81
C ARG A 81 -7.70 14.95 3.55
N CYS A 82 -7.50 13.88 2.79
CA CYS A 82 -6.63 13.91 1.61
C CYS A 82 -7.39 14.11 0.29
N GLY A 83 -8.72 13.99 0.30
CA GLY A 83 -9.57 13.97 -0.90
C GLY A 83 -9.36 12.74 -1.77
N ILE A 84 -9.02 11.60 -1.15
CA ILE A 84 -8.74 10.32 -1.81
C ILE A 84 -10.03 9.48 -1.82
N PRO A 85 -10.45 8.89 -2.95
CA PRO A 85 -11.60 7.99 -2.97
C PRO A 85 -11.43 6.81 -2.01
N PHE A 86 -12.49 6.43 -1.28
CA PHE A 86 -12.39 5.39 -0.24
C PHE A 86 -11.81 4.06 -0.73
N HIS A 87 -12.21 3.63 -1.94
CA HIS A 87 -11.71 2.39 -2.53
C HIS A 87 -10.20 2.44 -2.84
N VAL A 88 -9.62 3.63 -3.03
CA VAL A 88 -8.17 3.83 -3.16
C VAL A 88 -7.51 3.84 -1.78
N ALA A 89 -8.10 4.53 -0.80
CA ALA A 89 -7.59 4.56 0.56
C ALA A 89 -7.47 3.15 1.16
N LYS A 90 -8.43 2.24 0.89
CA LYS A 90 -8.39 0.83 1.31
C LYS A 90 -7.16 0.04 0.84
N ARG A 91 -6.36 0.56 -0.10
CA ARG A 91 -5.09 -0.06 -0.53
C ARG A 91 -3.91 0.28 0.38
N LEU A 92 -4.13 1.09 1.42
CA LEU A 92 -3.15 1.53 2.41
C LEU A 92 -3.46 0.91 3.77
N HIS A 93 -2.45 0.91 4.64
CA HIS A 93 -2.58 0.50 6.03
C HIS A 93 -2.57 1.72 6.96
N VAL A 94 -3.21 1.63 8.12
CA VAL A 94 -3.14 2.64 9.17
C VAL A 94 -2.84 1.94 10.49
N THR A 95 -1.63 2.15 11.01
CA THR A 95 -1.31 1.85 12.40
C THR A 95 -1.77 3.05 13.24
N PRO A 96 -2.76 2.89 14.12
CA PRO A 96 -3.19 3.97 15.01
C PRO A 96 -2.01 4.40 15.90
N PRO A 97 -1.80 5.69 16.13
CA PRO A 97 -0.88 6.11 17.19
C PRO A 97 -1.36 5.52 18.51
N ASN A 98 -0.45 4.99 19.33
CA ASN A 98 -0.74 4.42 20.64
C ASN A 98 -1.79 5.29 21.35
N GLN A 99 -2.93 4.68 21.67
CA GLN A 99 -3.89 5.29 22.59
C GLN A 99 -3.28 5.13 23.97
N ASP A 100 -2.59 6.16 24.44
CA ASP A 100 -2.23 6.28 25.86
C ASP A 100 -3.48 6.22 26.75
#